data_AF-A0A356PCE7-F1
#
_entry.id   AF-A0A356PCE7-F1
#
_cell.length_a   1.000
_cell.length_b   1.000
_cell.length_c   1.000
_cell.angle_alpha   90.00
_cell.angle_beta   90.00
_cell.angle_gamma   90.00
#
_symmetry.space_group_name_H-M   'P 1'
#
loop_
_entity.id
_entity.type
_entity.pdbx_description
1 polymer ?
#
loop_
_entity_poly.entity_id
_entity_poly.type
_entity_poly.pdbx_seq_one_letter_code
_entity_poly.pdbx_strand_id
1 'polypeptide(L)'
;DWPYDITKFTQIPPAKATTDAVPFKVTEYHRVTALTTLKAALAEGYPVVLGIAVYESFESDQVAKTGIIPLPNPGEKLLGGHAVLAVGYKDDAKYTTNGFVICRNSWGEGWGDKGYFYLPYSYFAKYVSDMWTGK
;
A
#
# COMPACT_ATOMS: atom_id res chain seq x y z
N ASP A 1 16.15 18.15 -1.95
CA ASP A 1 16.18 19.49 -1.33
C ASP A 1 15.07 19.76 -0.30
N TRP A 2 14.45 18.72 0.26
CA TRP A 2 13.44 18.83 1.34
C TRP A 2 13.33 17.50 2.12
N PRO A 3 14.17 17.26 3.15
CA PRO A 3 14.12 16.01 3.92
C PRO A 3 12.83 15.92 4.74
N TYR A 4 12.36 14.70 5.00
CA TYR A 4 11.17 14.49 5.82
C TYR A 4 11.40 14.98 7.25
N ASP A 5 10.50 15.84 7.73
CA ASP A 5 10.47 16.35 9.09
C ASP A 5 8.99 16.53 9.46
N ILE A 6 8.52 15.73 10.42
CA ILE A 6 7.12 15.71 10.83
C ILE A 6 6.66 17.08 11.38
N THR A 7 7.58 17.91 11.89
CA THR A 7 7.23 19.24 12.37
C THR A 7 6.99 20.25 11.25
N LYS A 8 7.36 19.90 10.01
CA LYS A 8 7.30 20.79 8.84
C LYS A 8 6.33 20.33 7.76
N PHE A 9 5.48 19.32 8.02
CA PHE A 9 4.59 18.74 7.01
C PHE A 9 3.57 19.73 6.41
N THR A 10 3.23 20.80 7.13
CA THR A 10 2.34 21.87 6.65
C THR A 10 3.09 23.08 6.08
N GLN A 11 4.42 23.07 6.13
CA GLN A 11 5.23 24.18 5.63
C GLN A 11 5.34 24.10 4.11
N ILE A 12 5.30 25.28 3.48
CA ILE A 12 5.56 25.41 2.05
C ILE A 12 7.02 24.99 1.77
N PRO A 13 7.27 24.09 0.81
CA PRO A 13 8.63 23.70 0.44
C PRO A 13 9.47 24.91 -0.02
N PRO A 14 10.79 24.93 0.22
CA PRO A 14 11.69 25.96 -0.28
C PRO A 14 11.62 26.05 -1.81
N ALA A 15 11.81 27.26 -2.36
CA ALA A 15 11.76 27.49 -3.80
C ALA A 15 12.67 26.53 -4.59
N LYS A 16 13.85 26.23 -4.05
CA LYS A 16 14.78 25.23 -4.62
C LYS A 16 14.14 23.85 -4.78
N ALA A 17 13.46 23.33 -3.76
CA ALA A 17 12.78 22.04 -3.85
C ALA A 17 11.70 22.02 -4.94
N THR A 18 10.96 23.12 -5.11
CA THR A 18 9.96 23.27 -6.17
C THR A 18 10.60 23.30 -7.57
N THR A 19 11.71 24.03 -7.74
CA THR A 19 12.46 24.05 -9.00
C THR A 19 13.04 22.68 -9.34
N ASP A 20 13.62 21.99 -8.34
CA ASP A 20 14.22 20.67 -8.52
C ASP A 20 13.17 19.59 -8.82
N ALA A 21 11.90 19.79 -8.43
CA ALA A 21 10.81 18.84 -8.69
C ALA A 21 10.27 18.87 -10.14
N VAL A 22 10.50 19.95 -10.89
CA VAL A 22 9.98 20.13 -12.26
C VAL A 22 10.29 18.96 -13.21
N PRO A 23 11.52 18.40 -13.29
CA PRO A 23 11.82 17.29 -14.19
C PRO A 23 11.23 15.94 -13.75
N PHE A 24 10.65 15.82 -12.55
CA PHE A 24 10.14 14.56 -11.98
C PHE A 24 8.60 14.43 -12.06
N LYS A 25 7.94 15.21 -12.93
CA LYS A 25 6.50 15.09 -13.15
C LYS A 25 6.18 13.78 -13.86
N VAL A 26 5.22 13.04 -13.33
CA VAL A 26 4.62 11.90 -14.03
C VAL A 26 3.91 12.40 -15.29
N THR A 27 3.98 11.59 -16.35
CA THR A 27 3.40 11.92 -17.65
C THR A 27 1.96 11.42 -17.77
N GLU A 28 1.68 10.28 -17.16
CA GLU A 28 0.38 9.65 -17.18
C GLU A 28 0.10 8.90 -15.86
N TYR A 29 -1.18 8.75 -15.57
CA TYR A 29 -1.67 7.94 -14.46
C TYR A 29 -2.95 7.23 -14.87
N HIS A 30 -3.10 5.99 -14.41
CA HIS A 30 -4.17 5.09 -14.82
C HIS A 30 -4.84 4.49 -13.59
N ARG A 31 -6.17 4.49 -13.60
CA ARG A 31 -6.95 3.83 -12.55
C ARG A 31 -6.94 2.33 -12.77
N VAL A 32 -6.57 1.59 -11.73
CA VAL A 32 -6.69 0.14 -11.68
C VAL A 32 -8.01 -0.21 -10.98
N THR A 33 -8.83 -1.04 -11.61
CA THR A 33 -10.23 -1.25 -11.17
C THR A 33 -10.51 -2.64 -10.59
N ALA A 34 -9.58 -3.58 -10.73
CA ALA A 34 -9.76 -4.95 -10.28
C ALA A 34 -8.44 -5.59 -9.85
N LEU A 35 -8.53 -6.65 -9.04
CA LEU A 35 -7.36 -7.46 -8.66
C LEU A 35 -6.64 -8.04 -9.88
N THR A 36 -7.39 -8.44 -10.92
CA THR A 36 -6.82 -8.96 -12.17
C THR A 36 -5.99 -7.91 -12.91
N THR A 37 -6.47 -6.66 -12.98
CA THR A 37 -5.72 -5.56 -13.62
C THR A 37 -4.56 -5.07 -12.75
N LEU A 38 -4.67 -5.15 -11.42
CA LEU A 38 -3.52 -4.94 -10.52
C LEU A 38 -2.41 -5.97 -10.77
N LYS A 39 -2.76 -7.25 -10.88
CA LYS A 39 -1.79 -8.30 -11.18
C LYS A 39 -1.13 -8.11 -12.54
N ALA A 40 -1.89 -7.68 -13.55
CA ALA A 40 -1.35 -7.36 -14.88
C ALA A 40 -0.35 -6.18 -14.81
N ALA A 41 -0.72 -5.08 -14.15
CA ALA A 41 0.17 -3.93 -13.95
C ALA A 41 1.48 -4.34 -13.26
N LEU A 42 1.39 -5.13 -12.18
CA LEU A 42 2.57 -5.63 -11.47
C LEU A 42 3.42 -6.57 -12.33
N ALA A 43 2.81 -7.42 -13.17
CA ALA A 43 3.52 -8.29 -14.10
C ALA A 43 4.26 -7.52 -15.19
N GLU A 44 3.76 -6.35 -15.58
CA GLU A 44 4.42 -5.42 -16.50
C GLU A 44 5.47 -4.52 -15.82
N GLY A 45 5.68 -4.68 -14.50
CA GLY A 45 6.65 -3.93 -13.73
C GLY A 45 6.15 -2.56 -13.26
N TYR A 46 4.84 -2.31 -13.29
CA TYR A 46 4.23 -1.10 -12.77
C TYR A 46 3.71 -1.31 -11.33
N PRO A 47 4.33 -0.70 -10.32
CA PRO A 47 3.78 -0.67 -8.97
C PRO A 47 2.42 0.03 -8.94
N VAL A 48 1.59 -0.35 -7.96
CA VAL A 48 0.23 0.18 -7.83
C VAL A 48 0.05 0.74 -6.42
N VAL A 49 -0.30 2.02 -6.31
CA VAL A 49 -0.75 2.60 -5.04
C VAL A 49 -2.18 2.15 -4.80
N LEU A 50 -2.51 1.72 -3.59
CA LEU A 50 -3.87 1.35 -3.20
C LEU A 50 -4.25 1.97 -1.84
N GLY A 51 -5.51 2.38 -1.73
CA GLY A 51 -6.15 2.67 -0.47
C GLY A 51 -6.66 1.39 0.20
N ILE A 52 -6.53 1.31 1.52
CA ILE A 52 -7.06 0.22 2.32
C ILE A 52 -7.78 0.75 3.56
N ALA A 53 -8.85 0.08 3.95
CA ALA A 53 -9.42 0.21 5.30
C ALA A 53 -8.52 -0.53 6.29
N VAL A 54 -8.17 0.10 7.40
CA VAL A 54 -7.33 -0.47 8.46
C VAL A 54 -8.18 -0.73 9.71
N TYR A 55 -8.17 -1.96 10.20
CA TYR A 55 -8.87 -2.39 11.40
C TYR A 55 -7.89 -2.79 12.50
N GLU A 56 -8.36 -2.97 13.74
CA GLU A 56 -7.52 -3.30 14.91
C GLU A 56 -6.58 -4.49 14.70
N SER A 57 -7.02 -5.53 13.99
CA SER A 57 -6.24 -6.72 13.68
C SER A 57 -5.05 -6.42 12.78
N PHE A 58 -5.15 -5.42 11.89
CA PHE A 58 -4.05 -4.96 11.05
C PHE A 58 -2.92 -4.34 11.89
N GLU A 59 -3.26 -3.60 12.95
CA GLU A 59 -2.28 -2.96 13.83
C GLU A 59 -1.86 -3.85 15.02
N SER A 60 -2.21 -5.14 15.00
CA SER A 60 -1.82 -6.07 16.05
C SER A 60 -0.30 -6.32 16.09
N ASP A 61 0.21 -6.66 17.27
CA ASP A 61 1.62 -7.05 17.47
C ASP A 61 2.05 -8.23 16.57
N GLN A 62 1.12 -9.13 16.26
CA GLN A 62 1.40 -10.26 15.38
C GLN A 62 1.64 -9.78 13.94
N VAL A 63 0.82 -8.85 13.44
CA VAL A 63 1.03 -8.24 12.13
C VAL A 63 2.31 -7.43 12.13
N ALA A 64 2.57 -6.64 13.17
CA ALA A 64 3.80 -5.86 13.30
C ALA A 64 5.07 -6.72 13.29
N LYS A 65 4.99 -8.02 13.62
CA LYS A 65 6.12 -8.96 13.57
C LYS A 65 6.21 -9.78 12.29
N THR A 66 5.11 -9.96 11.57
CA THR A 66 5.01 -10.94 10.46
C THR A 66 4.62 -10.34 9.12
N GLY A 67 3.95 -9.19 9.12
CA GLY A 67 3.33 -8.60 7.94
C GLY A 67 2.14 -9.40 7.40
N ILE A 68 1.66 -10.46 8.07
CA ILE A 68 0.55 -11.27 7.54
C ILE A 68 -0.78 -10.64 7.94
N ILE A 69 -1.50 -10.03 6.99
CA ILE A 69 -2.75 -9.32 7.29
C ILE A 69 -3.92 -10.31 7.39
N PRO A 70 -4.62 -10.39 8.54
CA PRO A 70 -5.87 -11.14 8.64
C PRO A 70 -7.03 -10.37 8.00
N LEU A 71 -8.14 -11.07 7.73
CA LEU A 71 -9.40 -10.39 7.45
C LEU A 71 -9.95 -9.78 8.74
N PRO A 72 -10.59 -8.59 8.69
CA PRO A 72 -11.27 -8.03 9.84
C PRO A 72 -12.38 -8.95 10.34
N ASN A 73 -12.47 -9.13 11.66
CA ASN A 73 -13.53 -9.89 12.31
C ASN A 73 -14.88 -9.15 12.22
N PRO A 74 -16.01 -9.88 12.28
CA PRO A 74 -17.31 -9.25 12.41
C PRO A 74 -17.37 -8.31 13.63
N GLY A 75 -17.75 -7.05 13.42
CA GLY A 75 -17.83 -6.05 14.48
C GLY A 75 -16.49 -5.44 14.90
N GLU A 76 -15.39 -5.81 14.26
CA GLU A 76 -14.07 -5.22 14.52
C GLU A 76 -14.07 -3.72 14.20
N LYS A 77 -13.36 -2.95 15.03
CA LYS A 77 -13.32 -1.50 14.90
C LYS A 77 -12.45 -1.09 13.71
N LEU A 78 -13.03 -0.26 12.85
CA LEU A 78 -12.29 0.46 11.82
C LEU A 78 -11.46 1.57 12.49
N LEU A 79 -10.15 1.56 12.27
CA LEU A 79 -9.23 2.58 12.78
C LEU A 79 -9.11 3.76 11.81
N GLY A 80 -9.14 3.48 10.50
CA GLY A 80 -9.06 4.53 9.49
C GLY A 80 -8.76 3.99 8.09
N GLY A 81 -8.31 4.89 7.22
CA GLY A 81 -7.80 4.56 5.90
C GLY A 81 -6.28 4.69 5.84
N HIS A 82 -5.63 3.86 5.03
CA HIS A 82 -4.20 3.92 4.77
C HIS A 82 -3.91 3.77 3.29
N ALA A 83 -2.83 4.38 2.81
CA ALA A 83 -2.36 4.27 1.44
C ALA A 83 -1.02 3.54 1.40
N VAL A 84 -0.91 2.52 0.56
CA VAL A 84 0.26 1.63 0.48
C VAL A 84 0.65 1.35 -0.97
N LEU A 85 1.85 0.83 -1.18
CA LEU A 85 2.36 0.51 -2.51
C LEU A 85 2.39 -1.00 -2.71
N ALA A 86 1.54 -1.54 -3.59
CA ALA A 86 1.69 -2.90 -4.08
C ALA A 86 2.90 -3.00 -5.01
N VAL A 87 3.75 -3.98 -4.75
CA VAL A 87 5.02 -4.22 -5.45
C VAL A 87 5.15 -5.63 -6.00
N GLY A 88 4.17 -6.50 -5.73
CA GLY A 88 4.17 -7.88 -6.21
C GLY A 88 2.92 -8.63 -5.79
N TYR A 89 2.78 -9.86 -6.25
CA TYR A 89 1.70 -10.75 -5.84
C TYR A 89 2.19 -12.20 -5.87
N LYS A 90 1.47 -13.07 -5.17
CA LYS A 90 1.69 -14.50 -5.21
C LYS A 90 0.36 -15.24 -5.25
N ASP A 91 0.17 -16.02 -6.29
CA ASP A 91 -0.91 -17.02 -6.36
C ASP A 91 -0.45 -18.28 -5.65
N ASP A 92 -1.22 -18.73 -4.66
CA ASP A 92 -0.91 -19.94 -3.90
C ASP A 92 -2.19 -20.54 -3.30
N ALA A 93 -2.62 -21.66 -3.89
CA ALA A 93 -3.84 -22.37 -3.52
C ALA A 93 -3.81 -22.95 -2.09
N LYS A 94 -2.64 -22.95 -1.43
CA LYS A 94 -2.54 -23.37 -0.02
C LYS A 94 -3.12 -22.32 0.94
N TYR A 95 -3.24 -21.07 0.51
CA TYR A 95 -3.90 -20.05 1.30
C TYR A 95 -5.40 -20.10 1.08
N THR A 96 -6.17 -19.90 2.14
CA THR A 96 -7.64 -19.80 2.11
C THR A 96 -8.16 -18.74 1.13
N THR A 97 -7.29 -17.82 0.72
CA THR A 97 -7.58 -16.68 -0.15
C THR A 97 -7.00 -16.86 -1.57
N ASN A 98 -6.44 -18.03 -1.90
CA ASN A 98 -5.73 -18.35 -3.16
C ASN A 98 -4.50 -17.48 -3.46
N GLY A 99 -4.04 -16.66 -2.52
CA GLY A 99 -2.89 -15.79 -2.69
C GLY A 99 -3.03 -14.44 -1.99
N PHE A 100 -2.02 -13.59 -2.22
CA PHE A 100 -1.89 -12.27 -1.61
C PHE A 100 -1.13 -11.29 -2.50
N VAL A 101 -1.35 -10.00 -2.25
CA VAL A 101 -0.56 -8.90 -2.79
C VAL A 101 0.53 -8.52 -1.78
N ILE A 102 1.74 -8.31 -2.26
CA ILE A 102 2.89 -7.87 -1.47
C ILE A 102 2.88 -6.35 -1.49
N CYS A 103 2.73 -5.74 -0.31
CA CYS A 103 2.64 -4.30 -0.14
C CYS A 103 3.83 -3.78 0.66
N ARG A 104 4.46 -2.71 0.18
CA ARG A 104 5.43 -1.92 0.94
C ARG A 104 4.68 -0.92 1.82
N ASN A 105 4.94 -0.97 3.12
CA ASN A 105 4.40 -0.02 4.09
C ASN A 105 5.32 1.21 4.23
N SER A 106 4.88 2.17 5.03
CA SER A 106 5.59 3.43 5.33
C SER A 106 5.91 3.60 6.82
N TRP A 107 5.94 2.50 7.59
CA TRP A 107 6.15 2.50 9.05
C TRP A 107 7.54 2.00 9.48
N GLY A 108 8.52 2.10 8.57
CA GLY A 108 9.90 1.69 8.81
C GLY A 108 10.14 0.19 8.64
N GLU A 109 11.42 -0.18 8.57
CA GLU A 109 11.84 -1.57 8.28
C GLU A 109 11.66 -2.50 9.48
N GLY A 110 11.52 -1.97 10.69
CA GLY A 110 11.28 -2.76 11.91
C GLY A 110 9.86 -3.28 12.06
N TRP A 111 8.94 -2.90 11.17
CA TRP A 111 7.55 -3.31 11.19
C TRP A 111 7.25 -4.31 10.07
N GLY A 112 6.41 -5.30 10.35
CA GLY A 112 6.04 -6.36 9.40
C GLY A 112 7.24 -7.21 8.99
N ASP A 113 7.26 -7.66 7.74
CA ASP A 113 8.42 -8.32 7.16
C ASP A 113 9.32 -7.28 6.50
N LYS A 114 10.27 -6.71 7.27
CA LYS A 114 11.22 -5.69 6.79
C LYS A 114 10.54 -4.46 6.14
N GLY A 115 9.42 -4.02 6.70
CA GLY A 115 8.60 -2.92 6.17
C GLY A 115 7.54 -3.35 5.16
N TYR A 116 7.38 -4.65 4.88
CA TYR A 116 6.37 -5.20 3.98
C TYR A 116 5.27 -5.93 4.72
N PHE A 117 4.12 -6.06 4.05
CA PHE A 117 3.03 -6.93 4.47
C PHE A 117 2.36 -7.62 3.29
N TYR A 118 1.56 -8.62 3.61
CA TYR A 118 0.91 -9.54 2.68
C TYR A 118 -0.59 -9.39 2.81
N LEU A 119 -1.20 -8.73 1.82
CA LEU A 119 -2.63 -8.43 1.81
C LEU A 119 -3.38 -9.56 1.08
N PRO A 120 -4.23 -10.35 1.76
CA PRO A 120 -4.92 -11.46 1.12
C PRO A 120 -5.84 -11.00 -0.02
N TYR A 121 -6.01 -11.81 -1.06
CA TYR A 121 -6.91 -11.45 -2.17
C TYR A 121 -8.37 -11.21 -1.74
N SER A 122 -8.84 -11.89 -0.70
CA SER A 122 -10.17 -11.65 -0.12
C SER A 122 -10.35 -10.23 0.42
N TYR A 123 -9.27 -9.50 0.71
CA TYR A 123 -9.32 -8.11 1.15
C TYR A 123 -9.87 -7.18 0.06
N PHE A 124 -9.60 -7.48 -1.21
CA PHE A 124 -9.97 -6.66 -2.37
C PHE A 124 -11.47 -6.58 -2.62
N ALA A 125 -12.25 -7.52 -2.08
CA ALA A 125 -13.70 -7.53 -2.29
C ALA A 125 -14.43 -6.40 -1.55
N LYS A 126 -13.86 -5.87 -0.47
CA LYS A 126 -14.56 -4.93 0.42
C LYS A 126 -13.69 -3.84 1.03
N TYR A 127 -12.41 -4.12 1.24
CA TYR A 127 -11.56 -3.30 2.11
C TYR A 127 -10.45 -2.56 1.36
N VAL A 128 -10.39 -2.73 0.04
CA VAL A 128 -9.51 -1.95 -0.85
C VAL A 128 -10.33 -0.88 -1.55
N SER A 129 -9.81 0.34 -1.57
CA SER A 129 -10.34 1.47 -2.33
C SER A 129 -9.25 2.04 -3.22
N ASP A 130 -9.66 2.68 -4.32
CA ASP A 130 -8.81 3.48 -5.22
C ASP A 130 -7.39 2.96 -5.47
N MET A 131 -7.22 2.28 -6.59
CA MET A 131 -5.93 1.79 -7.04
C MET A 131 -5.43 2.60 -8.24
N TRP A 132 -4.18 3.03 -8.20
CA TRP A 132 -3.57 3.89 -9.21
C TRP A 132 -2.17 3.44 -9.55
N THR A 133 -1.84 3.49 -10.83
CA THR A 133 -0.47 3.34 -11.32
C THR A 133 -0.11 4.52 -12.21
N GLY A 134 1.17 4.79 -12.42
CA GLY A 134 1.63 5.92 -13.20
C GLY A 134 2.99 5.67 -13.84
N LYS A 135 3.31 6.49 -14.84
CA LYS A 135 4.53 6.44 -15.62
C LYS A 135 5.18 7.81 -15.75
#